data_AF-A0A8H7CW12-F1
#
_entry.id   AF-A0A8H7CW12-F1
#
_cell.length_a   1.000
_cell.length_b   1.000
_cell.length_c   1.000
_cell.angle_alpha   90.00
_cell.angle_beta   90.00
_cell.angle_gamma   90.00
#
_symmetry.space_group_name_H-M   'P 1'
#
loop_
_entity.id
_entity.type
_entity.pdbx_description
1 polymer ?
#
loop_
_entity_poly.entity_id
_entity_poly.type
_entity_poly.pdbx_seq_one_letter_code
_entity_poly.pdbx_strand_id
1 'polypeptide(L)'
;MSNLEKTLFQLKFTAKTLNRQAKKAEKDEKSEKSRLKKALQQGNNDGARIYASNAIRKKSEALNLLRLSSRIDAVASRVETAVTMRQVTGNMTSVVRGMDKAMESMNLERISMVMDKFESQFADLDVQTSYMEDAMGSTTAVSTPQDQIDQLIRQTADEADLELQHDLNAVPQEAPQEPVRDEDAKLADRLRALRPAT
;
A
#
# COMPACT_ATOMS: atom_id res chain seq x y z
N MET A 1 16.35 21.21 -15.62
CA MET A 1 16.55 19.81 -15.25
C MET A 1 17.87 19.65 -14.52
N SER A 2 17.83 19.24 -13.26
CA SER A 2 19.05 18.91 -12.52
C SER A 2 19.80 17.75 -13.19
N ASN A 3 21.11 17.63 -13.00
CA ASN A 3 21.88 16.50 -13.56
C ASN A 3 21.32 15.14 -13.10
N LEU A 4 20.79 15.08 -11.86
CA LEU A 4 20.14 13.89 -11.31
C LEU A 4 18.84 13.51 -12.04
N GLU A 5 18.00 14.47 -12.43
CA GLU A 5 16.79 14.20 -13.24
C GLU A 5 17.13 13.65 -14.63
N LYS A 6 18.19 14.18 -15.27
CA LYS A 6 18.67 13.66 -16.56
C LYS A 6 19.18 12.23 -16.42
N THR A 7 19.96 11.96 -15.39
CA THR A 7 20.44 10.60 -15.09
C THR A 7 19.29 9.65 -14.77
N LEU A 8 18.29 10.09 -14.01
CA LEU A 8 17.09 9.30 -13.71
C LEU A 8 16.34 8.93 -14.99
N PHE A 9 16.11 9.90 -15.87
CA PHE A 9 15.49 9.65 -17.17
C PHE A 9 16.26 8.62 -17.99
N GLN A 10 17.59 8.79 -18.08
CA GLN A 10 18.45 7.87 -18.83
C GLN A 10 18.43 6.44 -18.25
N LEU A 11 18.42 6.30 -16.92
CA LEU A 11 18.32 5.01 -16.25
C LEU A 11 16.98 4.34 -16.52
N LYS A 12 15.85 5.04 -16.36
CA LYS A 12 14.52 4.52 -16.68
C LYS A 12 14.39 4.12 -18.16
N PHE A 13 14.92 4.96 -19.06
CA PHE A 13 14.92 4.68 -20.49
C PHE A 13 15.76 3.44 -20.83
N THR A 14 16.92 3.29 -20.21
CA THR A 14 17.81 2.14 -20.40
C THR A 14 17.18 0.86 -19.83
N ALA A 15 16.58 0.91 -18.64
CA ALA A 15 15.85 -0.21 -18.05
C ALA A 15 14.74 -0.71 -18.99
N LYS A 16 13.93 0.22 -19.54
CA LYS A 16 12.85 -0.10 -20.48
C LYS A 16 13.37 -0.66 -21.80
N THR A 17 14.47 -0.12 -22.31
CA THR A 17 15.13 -0.58 -23.54
C THR A 17 15.65 -2.01 -23.38
N LEU A 18 16.32 -2.30 -22.26
CA LEU A 18 16.81 -3.65 -21.95
C LEU A 18 15.66 -4.65 -21.77
N ASN A 19 14.56 -4.26 -21.14
CA ASN A 19 13.37 -5.11 -21.01
C ASN A 19 12.79 -5.45 -22.40
N ARG A 20 12.72 -4.46 -23.30
CA ARG A 20 12.27 -4.68 -24.68
C ARG A 20 13.22 -5.61 -25.45
N GLN A 21 14.52 -5.45 -25.28
CA GLN A 21 15.53 -6.34 -25.88
C GLN A 21 15.43 -7.77 -25.32
N ALA A 22 15.21 -7.93 -24.01
CA ALA A 22 14.97 -9.24 -23.38
C ALA A 22 13.75 -9.94 -23.98
N LYS A 23 12.61 -9.22 -24.11
CA LYS A 23 11.40 -9.74 -24.76
C LYS A 23 11.62 -10.12 -26.22
N LYS A 24 12.42 -9.33 -26.95
CA LYS A 24 12.80 -9.66 -28.33
C LYS A 24 13.62 -10.96 -28.39
N ALA A 25 14.64 -11.10 -27.54
CA ALA A 25 15.44 -12.31 -27.45
C ALA A 25 14.61 -13.54 -27.08
N GLU A 26 13.60 -13.40 -26.21
CA GLU A 26 12.65 -14.47 -25.87
C GLU A 26 11.76 -14.86 -27.07
N LYS A 27 11.32 -13.88 -27.87
CA LYS A 27 10.58 -14.16 -29.12
C LYS A 27 11.45 -14.90 -30.12
N ASP A 28 12.70 -14.47 -30.29
CA ASP A 28 13.66 -15.12 -31.17
C ASP A 28 13.94 -16.55 -30.70
N GLU A 29 14.06 -16.79 -29.39
CA GLU A 29 14.19 -18.12 -28.78
C GLU A 29 13.02 -19.06 -29.13
N LYS A 30 11.78 -18.56 -29.04
CA LYS A 30 10.58 -19.32 -29.44
C LYS A 30 10.59 -19.65 -30.94
N SER A 31 11.08 -18.72 -31.77
CA SER A 31 11.20 -18.96 -33.22
C SER A 31 12.23 -20.05 -33.54
N GLU A 32 13.38 -20.06 -32.86
CA GLU A 32 14.41 -21.08 -33.04
C GLU A 32 13.96 -22.45 -32.50
N LYS A 33 13.19 -22.49 -31.42
CA LYS A 33 12.53 -23.72 -30.95
C LYS A 33 11.53 -24.28 -31.97
N SER A 34 10.80 -23.43 -32.67
CA SER A 34 9.89 -23.87 -33.74
C SER A 34 10.67 -24.44 -34.93
N ARG A 35 11.77 -23.79 -35.32
CA ARG A 35 12.69 -24.31 -36.36
C ARG A 35 13.33 -25.63 -35.96
N LEU A 36 13.74 -25.78 -34.70
CA LEU A 36 14.24 -27.03 -34.13
C LEU A 36 13.23 -28.16 -34.29
N LYS A 37 11.96 -27.93 -33.92
CA LYS A 37 10.90 -28.94 -34.07
C LYS A 37 10.74 -29.38 -35.53
N LYS A 38 10.76 -28.43 -36.47
CA LYS A 38 10.68 -28.74 -37.90
C LYS A 38 11.90 -29.51 -38.41
N ALA A 39 13.11 -29.13 -37.98
CA ALA A 39 14.34 -29.83 -38.36
C ALA A 39 14.38 -31.28 -37.86
N LEU A 40 13.87 -31.53 -36.64
CA LEU A 40 13.73 -32.87 -36.09
C LEU A 40 12.71 -33.72 -36.88
N GLN A 41 11.58 -33.15 -37.28
CA GLN A 41 10.59 -33.83 -38.12
C GLN A 41 11.14 -34.20 -39.50
N GLN A 42 12.04 -33.39 -40.04
CA GLN A 42 12.70 -33.62 -41.33
C GLN A 42 13.91 -34.57 -41.24
N GLY A 43 14.25 -35.07 -40.05
CA GLY A 43 15.40 -35.96 -39.84
C GLY A 43 16.77 -35.26 -39.95
N ASN A 44 16.82 -33.92 -40.01
CA ASN A 44 18.07 -33.17 -40.09
C ASN A 44 18.66 -32.91 -38.70
N ASN A 45 19.40 -33.91 -38.19
CA ASN A 45 19.99 -33.88 -36.85
C ASN A 45 21.06 -32.79 -36.66
N ASP A 46 21.84 -32.47 -37.69
CA ASP A 46 22.87 -31.44 -37.60
C ASP A 46 22.27 -30.02 -37.55
N GLY A 47 21.25 -29.76 -38.37
CA GLY A 47 20.48 -28.52 -38.31
C GLY A 47 19.76 -28.34 -36.97
N ALA A 48 19.18 -29.43 -36.44
CA ALA A 48 18.54 -29.43 -35.13
C ALA A 48 19.54 -29.06 -34.01
N ARG A 49 20.77 -29.58 -34.02
CA ARG A 49 21.79 -29.23 -33.01
C ARG A 49 22.13 -27.73 -33.03
N ILE A 50 22.22 -27.12 -34.22
CA ILE A 50 22.50 -25.67 -34.36
C ILE A 50 21.32 -24.84 -33.83
N TYR A 51 20.09 -25.17 -34.21
CA TYR A 51 18.90 -24.45 -33.73
C TYR A 51 18.71 -24.58 -32.21
N ALA A 52 19.01 -25.74 -31.64
CA ALA A 52 18.98 -25.95 -30.19
C ALA A 52 20.02 -25.08 -29.47
N SER A 53 21.27 -25.03 -29.95
CA SER A 53 22.32 -24.17 -29.39
C SER A 53 21.94 -22.69 -29.45
N ASN A 54 21.40 -22.24 -30.59
CA ASN A 54 20.92 -20.86 -30.75
C ASN A 54 19.78 -20.52 -29.79
N ALA A 55 18.83 -21.44 -29.59
CA ALA A 55 17.73 -21.25 -28.64
C ALA A 55 18.25 -21.12 -27.19
N ILE A 56 19.18 -21.99 -26.77
CA ILE A 56 19.78 -21.92 -25.43
C ILE A 56 20.53 -20.59 -25.23
N ARG A 57 21.32 -20.18 -26.23
CA ARG A 57 22.05 -18.90 -26.19
C ARG A 57 21.08 -17.72 -26.04
N LYS A 58 20.02 -17.68 -26.84
CA LYS A 58 19.00 -16.61 -26.78
C LYS A 58 18.22 -16.61 -25.46
N LYS A 59 17.94 -17.77 -24.88
CA LYS A 59 17.33 -17.89 -23.54
C LYS A 59 18.23 -17.29 -22.47
N SER A 60 19.53 -17.62 -22.50
CA SER A 60 20.52 -17.08 -21.55
C SER A 60 20.68 -15.57 -21.70
N GLU A 61 20.77 -15.08 -22.94
CA GLU A 61 20.81 -13.65 -23.26
C GLU A 61 19.58 -12.91 -22.72
N ALA A 62 18.37 -13.43 -22.94
CA ALA A 62 17.13 -12.85 -22.44
C ALA A 62 17.10 -12.75 -20.90
N LEU A 63 17.51 -13.81 -20.19
CA LEU A 63 17.57 -13.81 -18.73
C LEU A 63 18.60 -12.81 -18.19
N ASN A 64 19.76 -12.69 -18.82
CA ASN A 64 20.79 -11.74 -18.41
C ASN A 64 20.36 -10.30 -18.64
N LEU A 65 19.73 -10.00 -19.79
CA LEU A 65 19.16 -8.68 -20.07
C LEU A 65 18.03 -8.32 -19.09
N LEU A 66 17.17 -9.29 -18.75
CA LEU A 66 16.10 -9.08 -17.77
C LEU A 66 16.66 -8.77 -16.38
N ARG A 67 17.65 -9.55 -15.91
CA ARG A 67 18.33 -9.30 -14.64
C ARG A 67 18.98 -7.91 -14.61
N LEU A 68 19.65 -7.51 -15.69
CA LEU A 68 20.27 -6.19 -15.79
C LEU A 68 19.22 -5.08 -15.78
N SER A 69 18.12 -5.26 -16.51
CA SER A 69 16.98 -4.34 -16.53
C SER A 69 16.40 -4.14 -15.12
N SER A 70 16.13 -5.22 -14.38
CA SER A 70 15.62 -5.15 -13.01
C SER A 70 16.58 -4.44 -12.06
N ARG A 71 17.90 -4.68 -12.19
CA ARG A 71 18.91 -3.99 -11.37
C ARG A 71 18.94 -2.49 -11.66
N ILE A 72 18.88 -2.10 -12.93
CA ILE A 72 18.88 -0.68 -13.33
C ILE A 72 17.59 0.00 -12.88
N ASP A 73 16.45 -0.69 -12.97
CA ASP A 73 15.17 -0.17 -12.51
C ASP A 73 15.17 0.08 -11.00
N ALA A 74 15.71 -0.86 -10.20
CA ALA A 74 15.88 -0.66 -8.76
C ALA A 74 16.78 0.54 -8.42
N VAL A 75 17.86 0.75 -9.16
CA VAL A 75 18.72 1.94 -9.01
C VAL A 75 17.96 3.21 -9.41
N ALA A 76 17.19 3.16 -10.50
CA ALA A 76 16.37 4.28 -10.95
C ALA A 76 15.34 4.68 -9.89
N SER A 77 14.63 3.73 -9.26
CA SER A 77 13.69 4.02 -8.16
C SER A 77 14.37 4.71 -6.97
N ARG A 78 15.57 4.28 -6.58
CA ARG A 78 16.32 4.96 -5.50
C ARG A 78 16.71 6.39 -5.88
N VAL A 79 17.14 6.59 -7.12
CA VAL A 79 17.47 7.93 -7.63
C VAL A 79 16.22 8.81 -7.71
N GLU A 80 15.07 8.25 -8.08
CA GLU A 80 13.79 8.96 -8.09
C GLU A 80 13.42 9.44 -6.69
N THR A 81 13.47 8.56 -5.68
CA THR A 81 13.25 8.96 -4.29
C THR A 81 14.20 10.08 -3.86
N ALA A 82 15.49 10.00 -4.22
CA ALA A 82 16.45 11.05 -3.90
C ALA A 82 16.14 12.39 -4.60
N VAL A 83 15.69 12.35 -5.85
CA VAL A 83 15.25 13.54 -6.60
C VAL A 83 14.02 14.18 -5.96
N THR A 84 13.00 13.37 -5.63
CA THR A 84 11.78 13.84 -4.96
C THR A 84 12.09 14.43 -3.59
N MET A 85 12.90 13.75 -2.78
CA MET A 85 13.32 14.26 -1.47
C MET A 85 14.05 15.59 -1.60
N ARG A 86 14.97 15.72 -2.56
CA ARG A 86 15.67 16.98 -2.83
C ARG A 86 14.70 18.10 -3.22
N GLN A 87 13.70 17.81 -4.04
CA GLN A 87 12.68 18.79 -4.43
C GLN A 87 11.83 19.22 -3.23
N VAL A 88 11.42 18.28 -2.38
CA VAL A 88 10.70 18.56 -1.13
C VAL A 88 11.55 19.41 -0.19
N THR A 89 12.82 19.08 0.01
CA THR A 89 13.74 19.90 0.82
C THR A 89 13.91 21.32 0.27
N GLY A 90 14.01 21.47 -1.06
CA GLY A 90 14.07 22.78 -1.71
C GLY A 90 12.80 23.62 -1.51
N ASN A 91 11.63 22.97 -1.60
CA ASN A 91 10.34 23.60 -1.33
C ASN A 91 10.22 23.99 0.14
N MET A 92 10.55 23.09 1.07
CA MET A 92 10.56 23.35 2.51
C MET A 92 11.48 24.53 2.85
N THR A 93 12.68 24.59 2.28
CA THR A 93 13.59 25.73 2.48
C THR A 93 12.96 27.06 2.04
N SER A 94 12.22 27.04 0.93
CA SER A 94 11.54 28.23 0.42
C SER A 94 10.34 28.62 1.30
N VAL A 95 9.58 27.64 1.80
CA VAL A 95 8.47 27.85 2.74
C VAL A 95 9.00 28.40 4.07
N VAL A 96 10.06 27.83 4.63
CA VAL A 96 10.68 28.32 5.88
C VAL A 96 11.15 29.75 5.73
N ARG A 97 11.84 30.11 4.63
CA ARG A 97 12.22 31.51 4.36
C ARG A 97 11.02 32.44 4.21
N GLY A 98 9.95 31.98 3.57
CA GLY A 98 8.70 32.74 3.46
C GLY A 98 8.03 32.92 4.82
N MET A 99 8.07 31.90 5.66
CA MET A 99 7.55 31.90 7.02
C MET A 99 8.37 32.81 7.94
N ASP A 100 9.70 32.75 7.89
CA ASP A 100 10.59 33.65 8.65
C ASP A 100 10.28 35.12 8.33
N LYS A 101 10.12 35.43 7.03
CA LYS A 101 9.75 36.79 6.58
C LYS A 101 8.32 37.19 6.98
N ALA A 102 7.38 36.24 6.97
CA ALA A 102 6.02 36.47 7.45
C ALA A 102 5.97 36.69 8.97
N MET A 103 6.74 35.92 9.73
CA MET A 103 6.92 36.03 11.18
C MET A 103 7.53 37.38 11.57
N GLU A 104 8.46 37.90 10.78
CA GLU A 104 9.05 39.24 10.97
C GLU A 104 8.01 40.37 10.82
N SER A 105 6.93 40.13 10.06
CA SER A 105 5.79 41.05 9.89
C SER A 105 4.57 40.72 10.75
N MET A 106 4.61 39.62 11.51
CA MET A 106 3.52 39.19 12.39
C MET A 106 3.59 39.95 13.72
N ASN A 107 2.69 40.91 13.89
CA ASN A 107 2.47 41.54 15.19
C ASN A 107 1.77 40.53 16.12
N LEU A 108 2.42 40.18 17.23
CA LEU A 108 1.90 39.30 18.30
C LEU A 108 0.48 39.68 18.75
N GLU A 109 0.14 40.96 18.70
CA GLU A 109 -1.17 41.50 19.08
C GLU A 109 -2.30 41.05 18.12
N ARG A 110 -1.99 40.91 16.82
CA ARG A 110 -2.95 40.35 15.84
C ARG A 110 -3.11 38.84 15.98
N ILE A 111 -2.07 38.13 16.40
CA ILE A 111 -2.15 36.68 16.66
C ILE A 111 -3.07 36.42 17.85
N SER A 112 -2.94 37.19 18.94
CA SER A 112 -3.85 37.09 20.10
C SER A 112 -5.31 37.28 19.68
N MET A 113 -5.61 38.34 18.91
CA MET A 113 -6.98 38.58 18.43
C MET A 113 -7.52 37.48 17.50
N VAL A 114 -6.66 36.87 16.68
CA VAL A 114 -7.08 35.77 15.80
C VAL A 114 -7.28 34.47 16.59
N MET A 115 -6.48 34.22 17.63
CA MET A 115 -6.64 33.05 18.51
C MET A 115 -7.91 33.15 19.35
N ASP A 116 -8.22 34.31 19.93
CA ASP A 116 -9.48 34.53 20.65
C ASP A 116 -10.69 34.29 19.72
N LYS A 117 -10.59 34.74 18.46
CA LYS A 117 -11.64 34.55 17.46
C LYS A 117 -11.74 33.10 16.98
N PHE A 118 -10.61 32.40 16.87
CA PHE A 118 -10.58 30.96 16.56
C PHE A 118 -11.22 30.14 17.68
N GLU A 119 -10.93 30.43 18.95
CA GLU A 119 -11.53 29.76 20.10
C GLU A 119 -13.06 29.94 20.12
N SER A 120 -13.55 31.15 19.85
CA SER A 120 -15.01 31.39 19.73
C SER A 120 -15.64 30.60 18.59
N GLN A 121 -14.99 30.53 17.42
CA GLN A 121 -15.52 29.79 16.26
C GLN A 121 -15.43 28.28 16.43
N PHE A 122 -14.41 27.78 17.13
CA PHE A 122 -14.26 26.35 17.40
C PHE A 122 -15.28 25.89 18.45
N ALA A 123 -15.54 26.70 19.47
CA ALA A 123 -16.61 26.45 20.43
C ALA A 123 -17.99 26.41 19.74
N ASP A 124 -18.26 27.33 18.81
CA ASP A 124 -19.50 27.33 18.03
C ASP A 124 -19.60 26.09 17.12
N LEU A 125 -18.48 25.63 16.55
CA LEU A 125 -18.43 24.43 15.71
C LEU A 125 -18.64 23.15 16.52
N ASP A 126 -18.06 23.04 17.71
CA ASP A 126 -18.30 21.91 18.63
C ASP A 126 -19.77 21.87 19.07
N VAL A 127 -20.38 23.03 19.38
CA VAL A 127 -21.81 23.11 19.72
C VAL A 127 -22.67 22.74 18.51
N GLN A 128 -22.32 23.20 17.31
CA GLN A 128 -23.04 22.88 16.08
C GLN A 128 -22.90 21.40 15.71
N THR A 129 -21.73 20.80 15.92
CA THR A 129 -21.46 19.40 15.64
C THR A 129 -22.17 18.50 16.66
N SER A 130 -22.13 18.86 17.95
CA SER A 130 -22.92 18.17 18.99
C SER A 130 -24.41 18.25 18.70
N TYR A 131 -24.93 19.41 18.31
CA TYR A 131 -26.34 19.55 17.93
C TYR A 131 -26.68 18.75 16.66
N MET A 132 -25.78 18.71 15.68
CA MET A 132 -25.94 17.92 14.47
C MET A 132 -25.85 16.42 14.77
N GLU A 133 -24.96 15.98 15.65
CA GLU A 133 -24.82 14.59 16.08
C GLU A 133 -26.03 14.12 16.88
N ASP A 134 -26.63 14.97 17.72
CA ASP A 134 -27.90 14.67 18.40
C ASP A 134 -29.09 14.60 17.42
N ALA A 135 -29.17 15.52 16.45
CA ALA A 135 -30.22 15.54 15.43
C ALA A 135 -30.07 14.40 14.40
N MET A 136 -28.84 14.04 14.06
CA MET A 136 -28.53 12.91 13.18
C MET A 136 -28.65 11.59 13.93
N GLY A 137 -28.23 11.50 15.19
CA GLY A 137 -28.36 10.29 16.02
C GLY A 137 -29.82 9.88 16.18
N SER A 138 -30.71 10.84 16.42
CA SER A 138 -32.16 10.61 16.45
C SER A 138 -32.75 10.18 15.09
N THR A 139 -32.20 10.67 13.97
CA THR A 139 -32.63 10.28 12.60
C THR A 139 -32.07 8.92 12.17
N THR A 140 -30.82 8.62 12.54
CA THR A 140 -30.07 7.42 12.12
C THR A 140 -30.44 6.18 12.96
N ALA A 141 -30.91 6.38 14.20
CA ALA A 141 -31.48 5.31 15.03
C ALA A 141 -32.70 4.61 14.38
N VAL A 142 -33.38 5.27 13.44
CA VAL A 142 -34.52 4.70 12.70
C VAL A 142 -34.06 3.88 11.48
N SER A 143 -32.93 4.24 10.85
CA SER A 143 -32.44 3.57 9.63
C SER A 143 -31.42 2.46 9.89
N THR A 144 -30.74 2.48 11.04
CA THR A 144 -29.64 1.57 11.34
C THR A 144 -29.85 0.94 12.72
N PRO A 145 -30.60 -0.18 12.81
CA PRO A 145 -30.87 -0.84 14.09
C PRO A 145 -29.56 -1.29 14.75
N GLN A 146 -29.39 -0.92 16.01
CA GLN A 146 -28.18 -1.19 16.80
C GLN A 146 -27.83 -2.69 16.83
N ASP A 147 -28.85 -3.57 16.87
CA ASP A 147 -28.68 -5.03 16.81
C ASP A 147 -27.94 -5.52 15.55
N GLN A 148 -28.15 -4.89 14.39
CA GLN A 148 -27.49 -5.29 13.13
C GLN A 148 -26.01 -4.88 13.11
N ILE A 149 -25.68 -3.76 13.77
CA ILE A 149 -24.30 -3.28 13.91
C ILE A 149 -23.54 -4.19 14.87
N ASP A 150 -24.14 -4.54 16.01
CA ASP A 150 -23.53 -5.45 16.99
C ASP A 150 -23.31 -6.85 16.41
N GLN A 151 -24.23 -7.32 15.56
CA GLN A 151 -24.07 -8.61 14.88
C GLN A 151 -22.92 -8.59 13.86
N LEU A 152 -22.74 -7.47 13.13
CA LEU A 152 -21.62 -7.29 12.22
C LEU A 152 -20.28 -7.18 12.97
N ILE A 153 -20.22 -6.45 14.09
CA ILE A 153 -19.03 -6.34 14.92
C ILE A 153 -18.61 -7.70 15.47
N ARG A 154 -19.57 -8.51 15.94
CA ARG A 154 -19.28 -9.90 16.37
C ARG A 154 -18.74 -10.74 15.22
N GLN A 155 -19.35 -10.67 14.04
CA GLN A 155 -18.89 -11.42 12.88
C GLN A 155 -17.47 -11.02 12.46
N THR A 156 -17.15 -9.73 12.45
CA THR A 156 -15.81 -9.24 12.12
C THR A 156 -14.79 -9.54 13.23
N ALA A 157 -15.20 -9.52 14.50
CA ALA A 157 -14.35 -9.95 15.61
C ALA A 157 -14.01 -11.44 15.54
N ASP A 158 -15.00 -12.29 15.20
CA ASP A 158 -14.79 -13.73 14.98
C ASP A 158 -13.86 -13.97 13.78
N GLU A 159 -14.00 -13.21 12.68
CA GLU A 159 -13.11 -13.28 11.51
C GLU A 159 -11.68 -12.82 11.86
N ALA A 160 -11.52 -11.78 12.66
CA ALA A 160 -10.22 -11.29 13.09
C ALA A 160 -9.54 -12.23 14.11
N ASP A 161 -10.30 -12.87 15.00
CA ASP A 161 -9.77 -13.89 15.93
C ASP A 161 -9.35 -15.16 15.16
N LEU A 162 -10.07 -15.51 14.09
CA LEU A 162 -9.66 -16.55 13.14
C LEU A 162 -8.40 -16.18 12.36
N GLU A 163 -8.24 -14.92 11.92
CA GLU A 163 -6.98 -14.45 11.30
C GLU A 163 -5.80 -14.46 12.29
N LEU A 164 -6.02 -14.06 13.54
CA LEU A 164 -5.01 -14.11 14.60
C LEU A 164 -4.62 -15.55 14.94
N GLN A 165 -5.57 -16.49 15.02
CA GLN A 165 -5.29 -17.92 15.17
C GLN A 165 -4.57 -18.51 13.95
N HIS A 166 -4.87 -18.03 12.75
CA HIS A 166 -4.21 -18.48 11.53
C HIS A 166 -2.75 -17.98 11.45
N ASP A 167 -2.46 -16.77 11.95
CA ASP A 167 -1.08 -16.24 12.09
C ASP A 167 -0.31 -16.92 13.24
N LEU A 168 -0.98 -17.28 14.34
CA LEU A 168 -0.38 -17.99 15.48
C LEU A 168 -0.10 -19.48 15.19
N ASN A 169 -0.88 -20.13 14.30
CA ASN A 169 -0.64 -21.50 13.86
C ASN A 169 0.61 -21.68 12.96
N ALA A 170 1.28 -20.59 12.58
CA ALA A 170 2.60 -20.64 11.93
C ALA A 170 3.77 -20.81 12.92
N VAL A 171 3.51 -20.84 14.24
CA VAL A 171 4.50 -21.10 15.30
C VAL A 171 4.09 -22.36 16.07
N PRO A 172 4.92 -23.41 16.14
CA PRO A 172 4.54 -24.61 16.89
C PRO A 172 4.87 -24.44 18.38
N GLN A 173 3.85 -24.38 19.25
CA GLN A 173 3.82 -25.13 20.51
C GLN A 173 2.50 -25.01 21.30
N GLU A 174 2.20 -26.12 21.97
CA GLU A 174 1.09 -26.47 22.88
C GLU A 174 0.72 -25.42 23.94
N ALA A 175 -0.59 -25.19 24.15
CA ALA A 175 -1.39 -25.51 25.37
C ALA A 175 -2.73 -24.71 25.39
N PRO A 176 -3.64 -24.90 26.37
CA PRO A 176 -5.00 -25.40 26.20
C PRO A 176 -6.07 -24.32 25.96
N GLN A 177 -7.15 -24.71 25.27
CA GLN A 177 -8.38 -23.93 25.11
C GLN A 177 -9.07 -23.71 26.47
N GLU A 178 -9.22 -22.45 26.90
CA GLU A 178 -10.20 -22.04 27.91
C GLU A 178 -11.50 -21.56 27.24
N PRO A 179 -12.68 -21.87 27.80
CA PRO A 179 -13.96 -21.60 27.16
C PRO A 179 -14.39 -20.14 27.35
N VAL A 180 -14.23 -19.32 26.31
CA VAL A 180 -14.71 -17.91 26.25
C VAL A 180 -16.26 -17.81 26.35
N ARG A 181 -16.99 -18.93 26.24
CA ARG A 181 -18.46 -18.97 26.29
C ARG A 181 -19.08 -18.74 27.68
N ASP A 182 -18.31 -18.86 28.78
CA ASP A 182 -18.85 -18.77 30.14
C ASP A 182 -18.97 -17.34 30.68
N GLU A 183 -18.29 -16.36 30.09
CA GLU A 183 -18.33 -14.95 30.52
C GLU A 183 -19.65 -14.26 30.09
N ASP A 184 -20.09 -14.51 28.85
CA ASP A 184 -21.31 -13.91 28.28
C ASP A 184 -22.58 -14.37 29.01
N ALA A 185 -22.64 -15.64 29.41
CA ALA A 185 -23.77 -16.18 30.17
C ALA A 185 -23.86 -15.54 31.57
N LYS A 186 -22.72 -15.32 32.23
CA LYS A 186 -22.66 -14.68 33.55
C LYS A 186 -23.01 -13.19 33.49
N LEU A 187 -22.65 -12.51 32.40
CA LEU A 187 -22.99 -11.11 32.18
C LEU A 187 -24.51 -10.96 31.95
N ALA A 188 -25.10 -11.84 31.13
CA ALA A 188 -26.54 -11.85 30.86
C ALA A 188 -27.38 -12.09 32.13
N ASP A 189 -26.94 -12.99 33.01
CA ASP A 189 -27.61 -13.24 34.29
C ASP A 189 -27.46 -12.07 35.27
N ARG A 190 -26.29 -11.39 35.30
CA ARG A 190 -26.11 -10.16 36.09
C ARG A 190 -27.00 -9.03 35.60
N LEU A 191 -27.13 -8.85 34.29
CA LEU A 191 -28.00 -7.83 33.70
C LEU A 191 -29.49 -8.15 33.93
N ARG A 192 -29.87 -9.43 33.92
CA ARG A 192 -31.23 -9.86 34.27
C ARG A 192 -31.54 -9.63 35.75
N ALA A 193 -30.56 -9.83 36.64
CA ALA A 193 -30.71 -9.56 38.08
C ALA A 193 -30.77 -8.05 38.41
N LEU A 194 -30.21 -7.19 37.55
CA LEU A 194 -30.22 -5.73 37.72
C LEU A 194 -31.42 -5.03 37.06
N ARG A 195 -32.26 -5.75 36.32
CA ARG A 195 -33.54 -5.22 35.85
C ARG A 195 -34.58 -5.35 36.98
N PRO A 196 -35.08 -4.25 37.57
CA PRO A 196 -36.13 -4.33 38.57
C PRO A 196 -37.36 -4.99 37.93
N ALA A 197 -37.91 -5.99 38.60
CA ALA A 197 -39.16 -6.60 38.17
C ALA A 197 -40.29 -5.60 38.45
N THR A 198 -40.61 -4.78 37.45
CA THR A 198 -41.90 -4.12 37.10
C THR A 198 -41.62 -2.95 36.17
#